data_AF-A0A950JJX6-F1
#
_entry.id   AF-A0A950JJX6-F1
#
_cell.length_a   1.000
_cell.length_b   1.000
_cell.length_c   1.000
_cell.angle_alpha   90.00
_cell.angle_beta   90.00
_cell.angle_gamma   90.00
#
_symmetry.space_group_name_H-M   'P 1'
#
loop_
_entity.id
_entity.type
_entity.pdbx_description
1 polymer ?
#
loop_
_entity_poly.entity_id
_entity_poly.type
_entity_poly.pdbx_seq_one_letter_code
_entity_poly.pdbx_strand_id
1 'polypeptide(L)'
;LFADHGRTGSLEREYLALVWGGFDLTAGKVAAPIGRDSRNREKMAVVSAERGRHAVTHWRLEETLGPASVIACQLETGRTHQIRVHMASVGHPLLGDSVYGSGFKTKAALLGGRAVSALDALGRQALHASVLGFEHPITGQALRFERQPPKDFARLLKALRSSRAA
;
A
#
# COMPACT_ATOMS: atom_id res chain seq x y z
N LEU A 1 -3.42 -6.03 -25.86
CA LEU A 1 -3.71 -4.59 -25.63
C LEU A 1 -3.92 -4.20 -24.15
N PHE A 2 -3.73 -5.11 -23.17
CA PHE A 2 -3.43 -4.73 -21.76
C PHE A 2 -1.98 -4.27 -21.53
N ALA A 3 -1.13 -4.43 -22.56
CA ALA A 3 0.30 -4.14 -22.52
C ALA A 3 0.62 -2.66 -22.26
N ASP A 4 -0.33 -1.75 -22.46
CA ASP A 4 -0.09 -0.30 -22.32
C ASP A 4 -0.20 0.22 -20.87
N HIS A 5 -0.56 -0.65 -19.89
CA HIS A 5 -0.53 -0.35 -18.44
C HIS A 5 -1.32 0.93 -18.04
N GLY A 6 -2.34 1.31 -18.81
CA GLY A 6 -3.10 2.55 -18.62
C GLY A 6 -2.50 3.80 -19.27
N ARG A 7 -1.64 3.67 -20.29
CA ARG A 7 -1.16 4.81 -21.11
C ARG A 7 -2.23 5.38 -22.05
N THR A 8 -3.22 4.57 -22.41
CA THR A 8 -4.39 4.96 -23.22
C THR A 8 -5.66 4.48 -22.51
N GLY A 9 -6.52 5.43 -22.12
CA GLY A 9 -7.77 5.17 -21.38
C GLY A 9 -7.68 5.40 -19.86
N SER A 10 -8.83 5.64 -19.23
CA SER A 10 -8.92 5.80 -17.77
C SER A 10 -8.63 4.46 -17.06
N LEU A 11 -7.62 4.43 -16.18
CA LEU A 11 -7.27 3.25 -15.37
C LEU A 11 -7.34 3.60 -13.88
N GLU A 12 -8.34 3.06 -13.21
CA GLU A 12 -8.52 3.17 -11.77
C GLU A 12 -7.92 1.96 -11.08
N ARG A 13 -6.99 2.20 -10.15
CA ARG A 13 -6.41 1.17 -9.30
C ARG A 13 -6.39 1.68 -7.88
N GLU A 14 -7.26 1.13 -7.05
CA GLU A 14 -7.32 1.44 -5.62
C GLU A 14 -6.87 0.24 -4.80
N TYR A 15 -6.15 0.53 -3.73
CA TYR A 15 -5.67 -0.46 -2.78
C TYR A 15 -6.01 -0.02 -1.37
N LEU A 16 -6.38 -0.97 -0.53
CA LEU A 16 -6.44 -0.79 0.91
C LEU A 16 -5.10 -1.25 1.52
N ALA A 17 -4.52 -0.43 2.39
CA ALA A 17 -3.26 -0.74 3.06
C ALA A 17 -3.36 -0.50 4.57
N LEU A 18 -2.68 -1.36 5.35
CA LEU A 18 -2.38 -1.11 6.76
C LEU A 18 -0.92 -0.69 6.86
N VAL A 19 -0.70 0.48 7.45
CA VAL A 19 0.62 1.11 7.57
C VAL A 19 0.94 1.45 9.01
N TRP A 20 2.24 1.53 9.32
CA TRP A 20 2.71 1.96 10.63
C TRP A 20 2.56 3.47 10.84
N GLY A 21 2.22 3.87 12.07
CA GLY A 21 2.11 5.26 12.48
C GLY A 21 0.74 5.89 12.20
N GLY A 22 0.57 7.11 12.74
CA GLY A 22 -0.56 8.00 12.45
C GLY A 22 -0.18 9.04 11.40
N PHE A 23 -1.17 9.70 10.81
CA PHE A 23 -0.97 10.78 9.86
C PHE A 23 -1.55 12.08 10.43
N ASP A 24 -0.84 13.19 10.21
CA ASP A 24 -1.34 14.53 10.54
C ASP A 24 -2.35 15.04 9.50
N LEU A 25 -2.25 14.53 8.27
CA LEU A 25 -3.11 14.87 7.14
C LEU A 25 -4.08 13.72 6.84
N THR A 26 -5.28 14.06 6.37
CA THR A 26 -6.31 13.08 5.97
C THR A 26 -6.10 12.54 4.56
N ALA A 27 -5.26 13.18 3.75
CA ALA A 27 -4.88 12.72 2.42
C ALA A 27 -3.53 13.34 2.00
N GLY A 28 -2.89 12.72 1.01
CA GLY A 28 -1.66 13.24 0.44
C GLY A 28 -1.22 12.53 -0.83
N LYS A 29 -0.10 12.97 -1.36
CA LYS A 29 0.49 12.45 -2.60
C LYS A 29 1.98 12.22 -2.42
N VAL A 30 2.45 11.04 -2.81
CA VAL A 30 3.88 10.73 -2.92
C VAL A 30 4.24 10.65 -4.40
N ALA A 31 4.94 11.67 -4.88
CA ALA A 31 5.42 11.78 -6.26
C ALA A 31 6.95 11.71 -6.28
N ALA A 32 7.48 10.50 -6.31
CA ALA A 32 8.91 10.24 -6.20
C ALA A 32 9.34 9.12 -7.17
N PRO A 33 10.38 9.33 -8.00
CA PRO A 33 10.83 8.31 -8.96
C PRO A 33 11.28 7.03 -8.26
N ILE A 34 10.91 5.89 -8.84
CA ILE A 34 11.28 4.57 -8.33
C ILE A 34 12.25 3.90 -9.30
N GLY A 35 13.36 3.39 -8.74
CA GLY A 35 14.39 2.65 -9.45
C GLY A 35 14.94 1.52 -8.59
N ARG A 36 15.94 0.82 -9.12
CA ARG A 36 16.65 -0.23 -8.37
C ARG A 36 17.51 0.43 -7.29
N ASP A 37 17.52 -0.17 -6.10
CA ASP A 37 18.40 0.27 -5.01
C ASP A 37 19.87 0.02 -5.40
N SER A 38 20.75 0.99 -5.13
CA SER A 38 22.17 0.94 -5.52
C SER A 38 23.00 -0.01 -4.65
N ARG A 39 22.58 -0.24 -3.40
CA ARG A 39 23.25 -1.11 -2.42
C ARG A 39 22.70 -2.53 -2.47
N ASN A 40 21.41 -2.69 -2.76
CA ASN A 40 20.79 -4.00 -2.96
C ASN A 40 19.91 -3.99 -4.21
N ARG A 41 20.46 -4.44 -5.35
CA ARG A 41 19.78 -4.39 -6.64
C ARG A 41 18.52 -5.27 -6.73
N GLU A 42 18.25 -6.16 -5.78
CA GLU A 42 16.99 -6.91 -5.73
C GLU A 42 15.83 -6.05 -5.20
N LYS A 43 16.15 -4.96 -4.49
CA LYS A 43 15.16 -4.02 -3.93
C LYS A 43 14.92 -2.84 -4.88
N MET A 44 13.72 -2.30 -4.80
CA MET A 44 13.36 -1.00 -5.36
C MET A 44 13.53 0.10 -4.31
N ALA A 45 13.89 1.31 -4.70
CA ALA A 45 14.00 2.47 -3.83
C ALA A 45 13.51 3.74 -4.52
N VAL A 46 13.20 4.77 -3.73
CA VAL A 46 13.10 6.13 -4.24
C VAL A 46 14.50 6.58 -4.67
N VAL A 47 14.63 7.05 -5.90
CA VAL A 47 15.92 7.47 -6.49
C VAL A 47 15.76 8.79 -7.24
N SER A 48 16.87 9.37 -7.69
CA SER A 48 16.85 10.56 -8.55
C SER A 48 16.09 10.30 -9.85
N ALA A 49 15.50 11.35 -10.43
CA ALA A 49 14.73 11.26 -11.67
C ALA A 49 15.53 10.67 -12.85
N GLU A 50 16.84 10.90 -12.91
CA GLU A 50 17.74 10.34 -13.92
C GLU A 50 17.89 8.81 -13.84
N ARG A 51 17.71 8.23 -12.64
CA ARG A 51 17.94 6.80 -12.36
C ARG A 51 16.66 6.01 -12.16
N GLY A 52 15.53 6.70 -11.99
CA GLY A 52 14.24 6.13 -11.67
C GLY A 52 13.20 6.39 -12.74
N ARG A 53 12.08 5.69 -12.62
CA ARG A 53 10.88 5.97 -13.43
C ARG A 53 9.91 6.76 -12.58
N HIS A 54 9.25 7.73 -13.21
CA HIS A 54 8.19 8.52 -12.58
C HIS A 54 7.14 7.59 -11.94
N ALA A 55 6.82 7.89 -10.68
CA ALA A 55 5.87 7.13 -9.89
C ALA A 55 5.06 8.07 -8.99
N VAL A 56 3.73 7.90 -8.98
CA VAL A 56 2.81 8.71 -8.17
C VAL A 56 1.77 7.83 -7.50
N THR A 57 1.71 7.95 -6.17
CA THR A 57 0.72 7.30 -5.31
C THR A 57 -0.04 8.39 -4.55
N HIS A 58 -1.36 8.44 -4.72
CA HIS A 58 -2.23 9.21 -3.83
C HIS A 58 -2.67 8.32 -2.69
N TRP A 59 -2.87 8.91 -1.52
CA TRP A 59 -3.39 8.19 -0.37
C TRP A 59 -4.41 9.05 0.38
N ARG A 60 -5.36 8.35 1.03
CA ARG A 60 -6.36 8.92 1.93
C ARG A 60 -6.38 8.10 3.21
N LEU A 61 -6.32 8.77 4.36
CA LEU A 61 -6.48 8.16 5.67
C LEU A 61 -7.95 7.76 5.83
N GLU A 62 -8.19 6.47 6.05
CA GLU A 62 -9.52 5.94 6.33
C GLU A 62 -9.77 5.86 7.84
N GLU A 63 -8.76 5.41 8.60
CA GLU A 63 -8.89 5.24 10.05
C GLU A 63 -7.52 5.16 10.75
N THR A 64 -7.34 5.89 11.85
CA THR A 64 -6.19 5.71 12.76
C THR A 64 -6.49 4.63 13.80
N LEU A 65 -5.59 3.65 13.93
CA LEU A 65 -5.73 2.43 14.75
C LEU A 65 -4.63 2.35 15.82
N GLY A 66 -4.33 3.46 16.50
CA GLY A 66 -3.24 3.57 17.48
C GLY A 66 -1.88 3.62 16.79
N PRO A 67 -0.98 2.62 16.97
CA PRO A 67 0.34 2.59 16.32
C PRO A 67 0.30 2.27 14.81
N ALA A 68 -0.89 2.04 14.23
CA ALA A 68 -1.10 1.75 12.82
C ALA A 68 -2.25 2.60 12.26
N SER A 69 -2.38 2.67 10.93
CA SER A 69 -3.48 3.33 10.24
C SER A 69 -3.94 2.52 9.03
N VAL A 70 -5.22 2.66 8.68
CA VAL A 70 -5.81 2.19 7.42
C VAL A 70 -5.80 3.33 6.44
N ILE A 71 -5.26 3.09 5.25
CA ILE A 71 -5.29 4.06 4.16
C ILE A 71 -5.82 3.42 2.87
N ALA A 72 -6.52 4.21 2.07
CA ALA A 72 -6.77 3.92 0.67
C ALA A 72 -5.63 4.52 -0.16
N CYS A 73 -5.11 3.78 -1.13
CA CYS A 73 -4.08 4.23 -2.06
C CYS A 73 -4.57 4.15 -3.49
N GLN A 74 -4.46 5.24 -4.25
CA GLN A 74 -4.79 5.28 -5.68
C GLN A 74 -3.51 5.45 -6.51
N LEU A 75 -3.39 4.62 -7.55
CA LEU A 75 -2.19 4.58 -8.40
C LEU A 75 -2.41 5.25 -9.77
N GLU A 76 -1.76 6.39 -9.98
CA GLU A 76 -1.59 6.97 -11.33
C GLU A 76 -0.62 6.12 -12.17
N THR A 77 0.45 5.62 -11.54
CA THR A 77 1.46 4.77 -12.18
C THR A 77 1.52 3.40 -11.53
N GLY A 78 1.97 2.38 -12.27
CA GLY A 78 2.10 1.00 -11.77
C GLY A 78 3.55 0.51 -11.71
N ARG A 79 4.42 1.12 -10.89
CA ARG A 79 5.82 0.65 -10.75
C ARG A 79 5.94 -0.52 -9.77
N THR A 80 6.97 -1.35 -9.96
CA THR A 80 7.25 -2.47 -9.07
C THR A 80 7.38 -2.00 -7.62
N HIS A 81 6.61 -2.61 -6.72
CA HIS A 81 6.56 -2.28 -5.30
C HIS A 81 6.18 -0.83 -4.98
N GLN A 82 5.51 -0.10 -5.88
CA GLN A 82 5.33 1.34 -5.75
C GLN A 82 4.77 1.79 -4.41
N ILE A 83 3.61 1.26 -3.99
CA ILE A 83 2.99 1.62 -2.69
C ILE A 83 3.95 1.29 -1.54
N ARG A 84 4.58 0.10 -1.58
CA ARG A 84 5.48 -0.37 -0.53
C ARG A 84 6.68 0.57 -0.33
N VAL A 85 7.31 0.98 -1.44
CA VAL A 85 8.47 1.89 -1.46
C VAL A 85 8.06 3.29 -1.05
N HIS A 86 6.98 3.82 -1.62
CA HIS A 86 6.51 5.18 -1.32
C HIS A 86 6.11 5.34 0.13
N MET A 87 5.29 4.43 0.66
CA MET A 87 4.84 4.50 2.05
C MET A 87 6.00 4.35 3.03
N ALA A 88 6.97 3.47 2.74
CA ALA A 88 8.20 3.39 3.51
C ALA A 88 9.05 4.68 3.44
N SER A 89 9.12 5.33 2.27
CA SER A 89 9.89 6.57 2.08
C SER A 89 9.35 7.77 2.85
N VAL A 90 8.05 7.77 3.17
CA VAL A 90 7.41 8.80 4.00
C VAL A 90 7.25 8.37 5.47
N GLY A 91 7.92 7.29 5.89
CA GLY A 91 7.94 6.87 7.30
C GLY A 91 6.79 5.98 7.75
N HIS A 92 5.88 5.61 6.83
CA HIS A 92 4.70 4.80 7.11
C HIS A 92 4.73 3.45 6.36
N PRO A 93 5.75 2.60 6.54
CA PRO A 93 5.82 1.32 5.82
C PRO A 93 4.61 0.44 6.14
N LEU A 94 4.31 -0.48 5.23
CA LEU A 94 3.19 -1.41 5.40
C LEU A 94 3.46 -2.39 6.53
N LEU A 95 2.41 -2.74 7.27
CA LEU A 95 2.46 -3.85 8.23
C LEU A 95 2.79 -5.15 7.50
N GLY A 96 3.65 -5.97 8.08
CA GLY A 96 4.03 -7.28 7.52
C GLY A 96 4.98 -7.21 6.33
N ASP A 97 5.42 -6.02 5.92
CA ASP A 97 6.39 -5.88 4.83
C ASP A 97 7.81 -6.25 5.28
N SER A 98 8.26 -7.43 4.89
CA SER A 98 9.59 -7.95 5.23
C SER A 98 10.76 -7.22 4.56
N VAL A 99 10.50 -6.50 3.46
CA VAL A 99 11.54 -5.84 2.65
C VAL A 99 11.71 -4.38 3.09
N TYR A 100 10.61 -3.65 3.18
CA TYR A 100 10.58 -2.20 3.41
C TYR A 100 10.17 -1.80 4.83
N GLY A 101 9.55 -2.72 5.58
CA GLY A 101 9.14 -2.52 6.97
C GLY A 101 10.07 -3.18 7.99
N SER A 102 11.24 -3.67 7.58
CA SER A 102 12.14 -4.45 8.47
C SER A 102 12.56 -3.71 9.75
N GLY A 103 12.74 -2.39 9.70
CA GLY A 103 13.03 -1.55 10.87
C GLY A 103 11.88 -1.40 11.87
N PHE A 104 10.67 -1.86 11.52
CA PHE A 104 9.48 -1.80 12.37
C PHE A 104 9.16 -3.16 13.01
N LYS A 105 9.98 -4.20 12.80
CA LYS A 105 9.76 -5.53 13.40
C LYS A 105 9.66 -5.49 14.93
N THR A 106 10.54 -4.75 15.59
CA THR A 106 10.51 -4.59 17.06
C THR A 106 9.30 -3.79 17.54
N LYS A 107 8.73 -2.92 16.68
CA LYS A 107 7.52 -2.16 16.97
C LYS A 107 6.24 -3.00 16.93
N ALA A 108 6.31 -4.27 16.49
CA ALA A 108 5.21 -5.21 16.63
C ALA A 108 4.72 -5.34 18.07
N ALA A 109 5.61 -5.18 19.07
CA ALA A 109 5.24 -5.16 20.48
C ALA A 109 4.32 -4.01 20.89
N LEU A 110 4.24 -2.93 20.09
CA LEU A 110 3.28 -1.84 20.31
C LEU A 110 1.84 -2.23 19.93
N LEU A 111 1.67 -3.31 19.16
CA LEU A 111 0.37 -3.85 18.83
C LEU A 111 -0.15 -4.72 19.98
N GLY A 112 -1.46 -4.75 20.20
CA GLY A 112 -2.07 -5.72 21.12
C GLY A 112 -1.81 -7.17 20.68
N GLY A 113 -1.70 -8.11 21.63
CA GLY A 113 -1.29 -9.50 21.33
C GLY A 113 -2.13 -10.21 20.26
N ARG A 114 -3.43 -9.90 20.16
CA ARG A 114 -4.30 -10.38 19.08
C ARG A 114 -3.89 -9.84 17.70
N ALA A 115 -3.48 -8.58 17.63
CA ALA A 115 -3.02 -7.95 16.40
C ALA A 115 -1.63 -8.47 15.99
N VAL A 116 -0.72 -8.74 16.94
CA VAL A 116 0.56 -9.43 16.67
C VAL A 116 0.31 -10.81 16.05
N SER A 117 -0.52 -11.63 16.69
CA SER A 117 -0.85 -12.97 16.18
C SER A 117 -1.50 -12.93 14.79
N ALA A 118 -2.37 -11.95 14.54
CA ALA A 118 -3.00 -11.77 13.23
C ALA A 118 -2.00 -11.26 12.16
N LEU A 119 -1.03 -10.44 12.55
CA LEU A 119 0.03 -9.94 11.67
C LEU A 119 0.98 -11.07 11.25
N ASP A 120 1.36 -11.93 12.20
CA ASP A 120 2.19 -13.11 11.91
C ASP A 120 1.46 -14.08 10.98
N ALA A 121 0.16 -14.31 11.22
CA ALA A 121 -0.68 -15.15 10.37
C ALA A 121 -0.91 -14.58 8.95
N LEU A 122 -0.80 -13.26 8.77
CA LEU A 122 -0.89 -12.64 7.45
C LEU A 122 0.32 -13.01 6.58
N GLY A 123 1.53 -13.02 7.14
CA GLY A 123 2.76 -13.49 6.48
C GLY A 123 3.19 -12.72 5.22
N ARG A 124 2.55 -11.59 4.91
CA ARG A 124 2.82 -10.74 3.74
C ARG A 124 2.55 -9.27 4.07
N GLN A 125 2.92 -8.38 3.16
CA GLN A 125 2.53 -6.97 3.25
C GLN A 125 1.01 -6.83 3.30
N ALA A 126 0.53 -6.04 4.27
CA ALA A 126 -0.87 -5.71 4.46
C ALA A 126 -1.35 -4.72 3.37
N LEU A 127 -1.44 -5.24 2.16
CA LEU A 127 -1.89 -4.56 0.96
C LEU A 127 -2.94 -5.43 0.26
N HIS A 128 -4.04 -4.81 -0.15
CA HIS A 128 -5.14 -5.46 -0.84
C HIS A 128 -5.59 -4.59 -2.00
N ALA A 129 -5.70 -5.15 -3.21
CA ALA A 129 -6.27 -4.43 -4.36
C ALA A 129 -7.80 -4.41 -4.20
N SER A 130 -8.36 -3.26 -3.85
CA SER A 130 -9.80 -3.11 -3.59
C SER A 130 -10.59 -2.89 -4.87
N VAL A 131 -10.05 -2.08 -5.78
CA VAL A 131 -10.73 -1.66 -7.02
C VAL A 131 -9.81 -1.77 -8.22
N LEU A 132 -10.36 -2.29 -9.31
CA LEU A 132 -9.81 -2.17 -10.65
C LEU A 132 -10.89 -1.65 -11.60
N GLY A 133 -10.69 -0.46 -12.17
CA GLY A 133 -11.57 0.13 -13.16
C GLY A 133 -10.81 0.44 -14.44
N PHE A 134 -11.39 0.13 -15.60
CA PHE A 134 -10.82 0.44 -16.91
C PHE A 134 -11.89 0.41 -18.01
N GLU A 135 -11.61 1.06 -19.14
CA GLU A 135 -12.42 0.96 -20.35
C GLU A 135 -12.18 -0.38 -21.05
N HIS A 136 -13.26 -1.10 -21.37
CA HIS A 136 -13.16 -2.37 -22.07
C HIS A 136 -12.54 -2.17 -23.46
N PRO A 137 -11.45 -2.88 -23.81
CA PRO A 137 -10.60 -2.53 -24.95
C PRO A 137 -11.27 -2.74 -26.32
N ILE A 138 -12.41 -3.43 -26.36
CA ILE A 138 -13.16 -3.68 -27.61
C ILE A 138 -14.45 -2.86 -27.64
N THR A 139 -15.15 -2.72 -26.51
CA THR A 139 -16.49 -2.12 -26.47
C THR A 139 -16.48 -0.66 -26.01
N GLY A 140 -15.37 -0.17 -25.45
CA GLY A 140 -15.28 1.17 -24.86
C GLY A 140 -16.11 1.38 -23.59
N GLN A 141 -16.82 0.35 -23.10
CA GLN A 141 -17.64 0.45 -21.89
C GLN A 141 -16.75 0.51 -20.66
N ALA A 142 -17.06 1.41 -19.73
CA ALA A 142 -16.40 1.47 -18.44
C ALA A 142 -16.73 0.21 -17.61
N LEU A 143 -15.69 -0.54 -17.25
CA LEU A 143 -15.77 -1.68 -16.35
C LEU A 143 -15.15 -1.31 -15.01
N ARG A 144 -15.78 -1.74 -13.92
CA ARG A 144 -15.29 -1.55 -12.55
C ARG A 144 -15.50 -2.82 -11.76
N PHE A 145 -14.44 -3.30 -11.13
CA PHE A 145 -14.43 -4.49 -10.30
C PHE A 145 -14.01 -4.11 -8.89
N GLU A 146 -14.77 -4.57 -7.91
CA GLU A 146 -14.48 -4.36 -6.50
C GLU A 146 -14.38 -5.70 -5.77
N ARG A 147 -13.45 -5.79 -4.82
CA ARG A 147 -13.28 -6.98 -3.98
C ARG A 147 -13.06 -6.59 -2.53
N GLN A 148 -13.83 -7.23 -1.65
CA GLN A 148 -13.62 -7.14 -0.21
C GLN A 148 -12.26 -7.72 0.19
N PRO A 149 -11.63 -7.20 1.27
CA PRO A 149 -10.37 -7.73 1.75
C PRO A 149 -10.45 -9.22 2.09
N PRO A 150 -9.41 -10.01 1.79
CA PRO A 150 -9.35 -11.42 2.16
C PRO A 150 -9.35 -11.60 3.70
N LYS A 151 -9.70 -12.82 4.14
CA LYS A 151 -9.94 -13.13 5.57
C LYS A 151 -8.73 -12.83 6.48
N ASP A 152 -7.53 -13.04 5.98
CA ASP A 152 -6.26 -12.74 6.65
C ASP A 152 -6.13 -11.24 6.95
N PHE A 153 -6.33 -10.39 5.93
CA PHE A 153 -6.31 -8.93 6.05
C PHE A 153 -7.43 -8.44 6.97
N ALA A 154 -8.66 -8.93 6.77
CA ALA A 154 -9.82 -8.54 7.58
C ALA A 154 -9.64 -8.91 9.07
N ARG A 155 -9.00 -10.05 9.36
CA ARG A 155 -8.68 -10.47 10.73
C ARG A 155 -7.70 -9.50 11.40
N LEU A 156 -6.64 -9.11 10.70
CA LEU A 156 -5.68 -8.12 11.21
C LEU A 156 -6.36 -6.77 11.47
N LEU A 157 -7.13 -6.26 10.51
CA LEU A 157 -7.90 -5.02 10.66
C LEU A 157 -8.83 -5.06 11.87
N LYS A 158 -9.59 -6.16 12.05
CA LYS A 158 -10.47 -6.35 13.20
C LYS A 158 -9.71 -6.38 14.53
N ALA A 159 -8.56 -7.04 14.57
CA ALA A 159 -7.73 -7.12 15.76
C ALA A 159 -7.17 -5.75 16.16
N LEU A 160 -6.72 -4.95 15.18
CA LEU A 160 -6.23 -3.57 15.40
C LEU A 160 -7.34 -2.66 15.93
N ARG A 161 -8.54 -2.69 15.33
CA ARG A 161 -9.72 -1.93 15.82
C ARG A 161 -10.08 -2.28 17.26
N SER A 162 -10.02 -3.57 17.59
CA SER A 162 -10.35 -4.04 18.94
C SER A 162 -9.30 -3.64 19.99
N SER A 163 -8.09 -3.27 19.56
CA SER A 163 -7.02 -2.81 20.45
C SER A 163 -7.06 -1.30 20.71
N ARG A 164 -7.85 -0.54 19.92
CA ARG A 164 -8.10 0.90 20.11
C ARG A 164 -9.22 1.17 21.12
N ALA A 165 -10.17 0.26 21.22
CA ALA A 165 -11.34 0.38 22.08
C ALA A 165 -11.07 -0.01 23.55
N ALA A 166 -9.83 -0.40 23.88
CA ALA A 166 -9.34 -0.70 25.21
C ALA A 166 -8.31 0.35 25.62
#